data_AF-A0A935WQ11-F1
#
_entry.id   AF-A0A935WQ11-F1
#
_cell.length_a   1.000
_cell.length_b   1.000
_cell.length_c   1.000
_cell.angle_alpha   90.00
_cell.angle_beta   90.00
_cell.angle_gamma   90.00
#
_symmetry.space_group_name_H-M   'P 1'
#
loop_
_entity.id
_entity.type
_entity.pdbx_description
1 polymer ?
#
loop_
_entity_poly.entity_id
_entity_poly.type
_entity_poly.pdbx_seq_one_letter_code
_entity_poly.pdbx_strand_id
1 'polypeptide(L)'
;MELDAFTSRLGLGQGRIQPLNAPVPSGDNVLVMGEDEPGRFFDLEPGDHAEVSQQTDLTDVDVVRAALRLRVPKTLPAGLAWEVAMLVDGTKLAAASCKPGRTRVLTDLAANVSKLVGLHTVAVRLELVAVL
;
A
#
# COMPACT_ATOMS: atom_id res chain seq x y z
N MET A 1 13.90 -16.39 7.87
CA MET A 1 13.06 -15.39 7.20
C MET A 1 13.60 -15.29 5.79
N GLU A 2 12.80 -15.70 4.81
CA GLU A 2 13.16 -15.56 3.40
C GLU A 2 12.91 -14.11 3.00
N LEU A 3 13.87 -13.47 2.33
CA LEU A 3 13.73 -12.10 1.86
C LEU A 3 12.94 -12.13 0.55
N ASP A 4 11.87 -11.35 0.47
CA ASP A 4 10.97 -11.29 -0.67
C ASP A 4 11.10 -9.97 -1.47
N ALA A 5 10.19 -9.79 -2.43
CA ALA A 5 10.09 -8.61 -3.27
C ALA A 5 9.86 -7.29 -2.51
N PHE A 6 9.44 -7.36 -1.23
CA PHE A 6 9.02 -6.22 -0.43
C PHE A 6 9.91 -5.97 0.79
N THR A 7 10.76 -6.94 1.16
CA THR A 7 11.59 -6.89 2.37
C THR A 7 13.10 -7.04 2.12
N SER A 8 13.51 -7.41 0.91
CA SER A 8 14.93 -7.61 0.55
C SER A 8 15.81 -6.35 0.61
N ARG A 9 15.22 -5.15 0.66
CA ARG A 9 15.93 -3.85 0.54
C ARG A 9 15.39 -2.77 1.47
N LEU A 10 14.94 -3.16 2.66
CA LEU A 10 14.48 -2.22 3.68
C LEU A 10 15.56 -1.17 3.99
N GLY A 11 15.18 0.11 3.96
CA GLY A 11 16.07 1.25 4.21
C GLY A 11 16.86 1.73 3.00
N LEU A 12 16.84 0.99 1.88
CA LEU A 12 17.47 1.42 0.62
C LEU A 12 16.43 1.91 -0.39
N GLY A 13 15.41 1.09 -0.65
CA GLY A 13 14.36 1.37 -1.64
C GLY A 13 12.96 0.94 -1.18
N GLN A 14 12.89 0.28 -0.02
CA GLN A 14 11.69 -0.22 0.64
C GLN A 14 11.58 0.32 2.08
N GLY A 15 10.36 0.32 2.61
CA GLY A 15 10.10 0.72 3.99
C GLY A 15 10.11 2.23 4.18
N ARG A 16 10.48 2.69 5.38
CA ARG A 16 10.47 4.12 5.71
C ARG A 16 11.76 4.78 5.22
N ILE A 17 11.68 5.49 4.10
CA ILE A 17 12.84 6.14 3.46
C ILE A 17 12.50 7.54 2.94
N GLN A 18 13.52 8.33 2.65
CA GLN A 18 13.39 9.49 1.77
C GLN A 18 13.38 9.00 0.31
N PRO A 19 12.26 9.10 -0.40
CA PRO A 19 12.14 8.58 -1.76
C PRO A 19 12.96 9.45 -2.73
N LEU A 20 13.63 8.79 -3.68
CA LEU A 20 14.39 9.45 -4.75
C LEU A 20 13.50 9.71 -5.98
N ASN A 21 12.50 8.86 -6.21
CA ASN A 21 11.69 8.85 -7.43
C ASN A 21 10.23 9.31 -7.19
N ALA A 22 9.97 10.03 -6.12
CA ALA A 22 8.69 10.67 -5.85
C ALA A 22 8.85 11.89 -4.92
N PRO A 23 8.10 12.98 -5.14
CA PRO A 23 8.03 14.02 -4.13
C PRO A 23 7.31 13.50 -2.88
N VAL A 24 7.86 13.85 -1.72
CA VAL A 24 7.30 13.54 -0.39
C VAL A 24 6.07 14.42 -0.16
N PRO A 25 4.88 13.86 0.15
CA PRO A 25 3.68 14.65 0.37
C PRO A 25 3.75 15.53 1.63
N SER A 26 4.47 15.07 2.65
CA SER A 26 4.66 15.76 3.93
C SER A 26 5.88 15.20 4.68
N GLY A 27 6.66 16.06 5.33
CA GLY A 27 7.89 15.69 6.03
C GLY A 27 9.02 15.26 5.11
N ASP A 28 9.97 14.47 5.64
CA ASP A 28 11.17 14.06 4.92
C ASP A 28 11.13 12.61 4.40
N ASN A 29 10.20 11.79 4.90
CA ASN A 29 10.16 10.35 4.65
C ASN A 29 8.75 9.87 4.25
N VAL A 30 8.68 8.79 3.49
CA VAL A 30 7.45 8.06 3.18
C VAL A 30 7.63 6.58 3.50
N LEU A 31 6.52 5.84 3.58
CA LEU A 31 6.52 4.38 3.58
C LEU A 31 6.39 3.87 2.14
N VAL A 32 7.44 3.24 1.63
CA VAL A 32 7.46 2.60 0.31
C VAL A 32 7.10 1.12 0.47
N MET A 33 5.90 0.75 0.03
CA MET A 33 5.34 -0.62 0.08
C MET A 33 5.70 -1.45 -1.17
N GLY A 34 6.79 -1.11 -1.84
CA GLY A 34 7.25 -1.72 -3.07
C GLY A 34 8.70 -1.30 -3.26
N GLU A 35 9.12 -0.99 -4.47
CA GLU A 35 10.48 -0.50 -4.72
C GLU A 35 10.43 0.93 -5.28
N ASP A 36 11.21 1.84 -4.69
CA ASP A 36 11.36 3.20 -5.22
C ASP A 36 12.40 3.26 -6.36
N GLU A 37 13.38 2.37 -6.37
CA GLU A 37 14.40 2.25 -7.41
C GLU A 37 13.88 1.46 -8.63
N PRO A 38 13.84 2.06 -9.84
CA PRO A 38 13.39 1.35 -11.03
C PRO A 38 14.34 0.21 -11.43
N GLY A 39 13.84 -0.74 -12.22
CA GLY A 39 14.67 -1.78 -12.87
C GLY A 39 14.82 -3.06 -12.05
N ARG A 40 14.03 -3.25 -11.00
CA ARG A 40 13.95 -4.51 -10.26
C ARG A 40 12.80 -5.36 -10.76
N PHE A 41 13.05 -6.65 -10.82
CA PHE A 41 12.10 -7.65 -11.28
C PHE A 41 12.03 -8.75 -10.22
N PHE A 42 10.81 -9.17 -9.92
CA PHE A 42 10.50 -10.23 -8.99
C PHE A 42 9.41 -11.09 -9.62
N ASP A 43 9.47 -12.40 -9.38
CA ASP A 43 8.38 -13.30 -9.72
C ASP A 43 7.30 -13.14 -8.66
N LEU A 44 6.13 -12.63 -9.07
CA LEU A 44 5.00 -12.34 -8.19
C LEU A 44 3.78 -13.14 -8.63
N GLU A 45 3.02 -13.61 -7.65
CA GLU A 45 1.75 -14.30 -7.82
C GLU A 45 0.57 -13.46 -7.26
N PRO A 46 -0.67 -13.73 -7.72
CA PRO A 46 -1.84 -13.11 -7.10
C PRO A 46 -1.89 -13.39 -5.59
N GLY A 47 -2.05 -12.33 -4.79
CA GLY A 47 -2.03 -12.38 -3.33
C GLY A 47 -0.72 -11.89 -2.71
N ASP A 48 0.36 -11.78 -3.50
CA ASP A 48 1.60 -11.16 -3.03
C ASP A 48 1.37 -9.69 -2.69
N HIS A 49 1.86 -9.29 -1.52
CA HIS A 49 1.59 -7.96 -0.99
C HIS A 49 2.68 -7.45 -0.06
N ALA A 50 2.72 -6.12 0.04
CA ALA A 50 3.34 -5.42 1.14
C ALA A 50 2.27 -4.73 1.98
N GLU A 51 2.47 -4.71 3.29
CA GLU A 51 1.53 -4.12 4.23
C GLU A 51 2.27 -3.30 5.29
N VAL A 52 1.71 -2.14 5.60
CA VAL A 52 2.04 -1.42 6.83
C VAL A 52 0.82 -1.44 7.72
N SER A 53 0.98 -1.97 8.93
CA SER A 53 -0.09 -2.09 9.90
C SER A 53 0.32 -1.53 11.26
N GLN A 54 -0.68 -1.11 12.03
CA GLN A 54 -0.53 -0.66 13.40
C GLN A 54 -1.77 -1.06 14.21
N GLN A 55 -1.57 -1.34 15.49
CA GLN A 55 -2.68 -1.42 16.43
C GLN A 55 -3.12 -0.01 16.81
N THR A 56 -4.40 0.27 16.67
CA THR A 56 -5.00 1.57 16.91
C THR A 56 -6.27 1.38 17.73
N ASP A 57 -6.41 2.15 18.82
CA ASP A 57 -7.70 2.25 19.50
C ASP A 57 -8.65 3.10 18.66
N LEU A 58 -9.75 2.51 18.19
CA LEU A 58 -10.74 3.15 17.33
C LEU A 58 -11.96 3.65 18.11
N THR A 59 -11.93 3.60 19.45
CA THR A 59 -12.98 4.20 20.30
C THR A 59 -13.17 5.67 19.94
N ASP A 60 -14.41 6.05 19.63
CA ASP A 60 -14.80 7.41 19.22
C ASP A 60 -14.10 7.93 17.94
N VAL A 61 -13.56 7.05 17.11
CA VAL A 61 -12.98 7.40 15.80
C VAL A 61 -14.00 7.17 14.70
N ASP A 62 -14.32 8.21 13.93
CA ASP A 62 -15.27 8.08 12.82
C ASP A 62 -14.64 7.50 11.54
N VAL A 63 -13.42 7.95 11.21
CA VAL A 63 -12.77 7.66 9.93
C VAL A 63 -11.26 7.54 10.11
N VAL A 64 -10.68 6.53 9.46
CA VAL A 64 -9.23 6.44 9.21
C VAL A 64 -8.95 6.77 7.74
N ARG A 65 -7.85 7.49 7.48
CA ARG A 65 -7.52 8.02 6.14
C ARG A 65 -6.05 7.82 5.81
N ALA A 66 -5.74 7.57 4.55
CA ALA A 66 -4.39 7.52 4.03
C ALA A 66 -4.25 8.38 2.78
N ALA A 67 -3.20 9.20 2.74
CA ALA A 67 -2.76 9.89 1.54
C ALA A 67 -1.62 9.09 0.91
N LEU A 68 -1.74 8.75 -0.38
CA LEU A 68 -0.80 7.87 -1.05
C LEU A 68 -0.63 8.20 -2.54
N ARG A 69 0.47 7.73 -3.10
CA ARG A 69 0.73 7.72 -4.54
C ARG A 69 0.95 6.29 -4.99
N LEU A 70 0.06 5.78 -5.83
CA LEU A 70 0.19 4.48 -6.47
C LEU A 70 0.85 4.65 -7.84
N ARG A 71 2.04 4.05 -8.03
CA ARG A 71 2.74 3.99 -9.33
C ARG A 71 2.65 2.57 -9.86
N VAL A 72 1.96 2.37 -10.98
CA VAL A 72 1.78 1.03 -11.56
C VAL A 72 2.76 0.82 -12.70
N PRO A 73 3.49 -0.32 -12.75
CA PRO A 73 4.36 -0.65 -13.86
C PRO A 73 3.66 -0.54 -15.22
N LYS A 74 4.42 -0.19 -16.28
CA LYS A 74 3.89 -0.02 -17.64
C LYS A 74 3.19 -1.27 -18.16
N THR A 75 3.69 -2.43 -17.76
CA THR A 75 3.22 -3.74 -18.18
C THR A 75 2.88 -4.57 -16.96
N LEU A 76 1.72 -5.21 -16.99
CA LEU A 76 1.32 -6.27 -16.06
C LEU A 76 0.88 -7.49 -16.89
N PRO A 77 1.04 -8.71 -16.36
CA PRO A 77 0.40 -9.88 -16.94
C PRO A 77 -1.11 -9.66 -17.13
N ALA A 78 -1.67 -10.25 -18.19
CA ALA A 78 -3.10 -10.15 -18.47
C ALA A 78 -3.91 -10.76 -17.31
N GLY A 79 -5.01 -10.09 -16.94
CA GLY A 79 -5.85 -10.52 -15.82
C GLY A 79 -5.31 -10.15 -14.44
N LEU A 80 -4.25 -9.33 -14.32
CA LEU A 80 -3.73 -8.85 -13.03
C LEU A 80 -3.80 -7.32 -12.90
N ALA A 81 -3.93 -6.85 -11.66
CA ALA A 81 -3.86 -5.43 -11.31
C ALA A 81 -3.17 -5.22 -9.95
N TRP A 82 -2.55 -4.06 -9.77
CA TRP A 82 -2.14 -3.61 -8.44
C TRP A 82 -3.30 -2.87 -7.76
N GLU A 83 -3.65 -3.30 -6.56
CA GLU A 83 -4.65 -2.68 -5.70
C GLU A 83 -3.99 -2.18 -4.42
N VAL A 84 -4.29 -0.93 -4.05
CA VAL A 84 -4.03 -0.44 -2.69
C VAL A 84 -5.33 -0.46 -1.90
N ALA A 85 -5.31 -1.03 -0.71
CA ALA A 85 -6.47 -1.14 0.16
C ALA A 85 -6.17 -0.68 1.58
N MET A 86 -7.19 -0.14 2.24
CA MET A 86 -7.23 0.09 3.68
C MET A 86 -7.99 -1.06 4.33
N LEU A 87 -7.35 -1.71 5.30
CA LEU A 87 -7.88 -2.85 6.00
C LEU A 87 -8.07 -2.52 7.48
N VAL A 88 -9.15 -3.04 8.07
CA VAL A 88 -9.34 -3.09 9.52
C VAL A 88 -9.60 -4.54 9.91
N ASP A 89 -8.75 -5.09 10.77
CA ASP A 89 -8.72 -6.51 11.15
C ASP A 89 -8.74 -7.45 9.95
N GLY A 90 -7.97 -7.11 8.92
CA GLY A 90 -7.88 -7.87 7.66
C GLY A 90 -9.06 -7.67 6.70
N THR A 91 -10.09 -6.90 7.06
CA THR A 91 -11.22 -6.59 6.17
C THR A 91 -10.93 -5.34 5.35
N LYS A 92 -10.94 -5.45 4.01
CA LYS A 92 -10.82 -4.30 3.10
C LYS A 92 -12.07 -3.40 3.23
N LEU A 93 -11.89 -2.19 3.74
CA LEU A 93 -12.98 -1.20 3.88
C LEU A 93 -12.95 -0.12 2.79
N ALA A 94 -11.78 0.12 2.19
CA ALA A 94 -11.62 0.98 1.03
C ALA A 94 -10.50 0.45 0.14
N ALA A 95 -10.65 0.58 -1.17
CA ALA A 95 -9.64 0.13 -2.12
C ALA A 95 -9.59 1.01 -3.37
N ALA A 96 -8.45 1.01 -4.03
CA ALA A 96 -8.24 1.70 -5.28
C ALA A 96 -7.19 0.98 -6.13
N SER A 97 -7.44 0.91 -7.43
CA SER A 97 -6.46 0.47 -8.43
C SER A 97 -6.09 1.60 -9.38
N CYS A 98 -5.08 1.36 -10.21
CA CYS A 98 -4.71 2.23 -11.32
C CYS A 98 -4.32 1.38 -12.54
N LYS A 99 -4.58 1.90 -13.75
CA LYS A 99 -4.22 1.20 -14.99
C LYS A 99 -2.69 1.04 -15.11
N PRO A 100 -2.19 0.01 -15.79
CA PRO A 100 -0.77 -0.12 -16.10
C PRO A 100 -0.18 1.14 -16.72
N GLY A 101 1.03 1.51 -16.29
CA GLY A 101 1.76 2.68 -16.76
C GLY A 101 1.19 4.02 -16.30
N ARG A 102 0.29 4.01 -15.33
CA ARG A 102 -0.31 5.23 -14.76
C ARG A 102 0.09 5.39 -13.31
N THR A 103 0.11 6.65 -12.89
CA THR A 103 0.24 7.05 -11.50
C THR A 103 -1.09 7.63 -11.04
N ARG A 104 -1.55 7.21 -9.86
CA ARG A 104 -2.72 7.76 -9.18
C ARG A 104 -2.30 8.36 -7.85
N VAL A 105 -2.62 9.63 -7.65
CA VAL A 105 -2.52 10.27 -6.33
C VAL A 105 -3.89 10.13 -5.67
N LEU A 106 -3.92 9.53 -4.48
CA LEU A 106 -5.09 9.46 -3.61
C LEU A 106 -4.80 10.35 -2.42
N THR A 107 -5.48 11.47 -2.32
CA THR A 107 -5.37 12.35 -1.15
C THR A 107 -6.21 11.86 0.03
N ASP A 108 -7.13 10.91 -0.22
CA ASP A 108 -8.11 10.46 0.76
C ASP A 108 -8.60 9.02 0.48
N LEU A 109 -7.77 8.02 0.73
CA LEU A 109 -8.26 6.64 0.86
C LEU A 109 -8.79 6.47 2.29
N ALA A 110 -10.11 6.47 2.44
CA ALA A 110 -10.77 6.57 3.74
C ALA A 110 -11.69 5.39 4.03
N ALA A 111 -11.68 4.90 5.28
CA ALA A 111 -12.61 3.90 5.77
C ALA A 111 -13.42 4.43 6.95
N ASN A 112 -14.73 4.21 6.92
CA ASN A 112 -15.61 4.49 8.06
C ASN A 112 -15.41 3.43 9.13
N VAL A 113 -15.04 3.88 10.34
CA VAL A 113 -14.81 3.04 11.52
C VAL A 113 -15.63 3.46 12.72
N SER A 114 -16.62 4.36 12.54
CA SER A 114 -17.49 4.92 13.60
C SER A 114 -18.26 3.91 14.46
N LYS A 115 -18.26 2.63 14.07
CA LYS A 115 -18.94 1.54 14.79
C LYS A 115 -17.96 0.58 15.48
N LEU A 116 -16.67 0.84 15.39
CA LEU A 116 -15.60 0.04 15.98
C LEU A 116 -15.17 0.68 17.30
N VAL A 117 -14.81 -0.15 18.28
CA VAL A 117 -14.47 0.29 19.64
C VAL A 117 -13.35 -0.59 20.16
N GLY A 118 -12.36 0.04 20.80
CA GLY A 118 -11.18 -0.63 21.34
C GLY A 118 -10.08 -0.82 20.29
N LEU A 119 -9.16 -1.74 20.60
CA LEU A 119 -7.95 -1.94 19.82
C LEU A 119 -8.22 -2.78 18.56
N HIS A 120 -7.96 -2.20 17.40
CA HIS A 120 -8.08 -2.86 16.09
C HIS A 120 -6.76 -2.77 15.31
N THR A 121 -6.52 -3.71 14.41
CA THR A 121 -5.40 -3.61 13.47
C THR A 121 -5.82 -2.81 12.26
N VAL A 122 -5.24 -1.62 12.07
CA VAL A 122 -5.44 -0.80 10.88
C VAL A 122 -4.24 -0.96 9.96
N ALA A 123 -4.49 -1.27 8.68
CA ALA A 123 -3.43 -1.50 7.71
C ALA A 123 -3.68 -0.80 6.37
N VAL A 124 -2.59 -0.44 5.69
CA VAL A 124 -2.59 -0.13 4.27
C VAL A 124 -1.79 -1.23 3.56
N ARG A 125 -2.41 -1.87 2.57
CA ARG A 125 -1.82 -2.96 1.80
C ARG A 125 -1.74 -2.59 0.33
N LEU A 126 -0.59 -2.86 -0.28
CA LEU A 126 -0.43 -2.93 -1.74
C LEU A 126 -0.36 -4.40 -2.15
N GLU A 127 -1.29 -4.85 -2.97
CA GLU A 127 -1.46 -6.26 -3.34
C GLU A 127 -1.61 -6.44 -4.85
N LEU A 128 -1.00 -7.50 -5.38
CA LEU A 128 -1.24 -7.96 -6.74
C LEU A 128 -2.51 -8.82 -6.77
N VAL A 129 -3.56 -8.35 -7.42
CA VAL A 129 -4.87 -9.02 -7.46
C VAL A 129 -5.20 -9.54 -8.85
N ALA A 130 -5.97 -10.62 -8.93
CA ALA A 130 -6.60 -11.07 -10.17
C ALA A 130 -7.81 -10.18 -10.50
N VAL A 131 -7.96 -9.82 -11.78
CA VAL A 131 -9.10 -9.09 -12.33
C VAL A 131 -9.73 -9.91 -13.46
N LEU A 132 -11.06 -10.06 -13.40
CA LEU A 132 -11.87 -10.75 -14.40
C LEU A 132 -12.12 -9.89 -15.64
#